data_AF-A0A958Y9R2-F1
#
_entry.id   AF-A0A958Y9R2-F1
#
_cell.length_a   1.000
_cell.length_b   1.000
_cell.length_c   1.000
_cell.angle_alpha   90.00
_cell.angle_beta   90.00
_cell.angle_gamma   90.00
#
_symmetry.space_group_name_H-M   'P 1'
#
loop_
_entity.id
_entity.type
_entity.pdbx_description
1 polymer ?
#
loop_
_entity_poly.entity_id
_entity_poly.type
_entity_poly.pdbx_seq_one_letter_code
_entity_poly.pdbx_strand_id
1 'polypeptide(L)'
;MSNPVLKLKDVAIYQGGSLVLSEVNVEVNKGDFVYLIGKTGSGKSSFMKTLYADLELTEGEGSIVDFDLKTLKEKDIPFLRRKLGVVFQDFKLLTDRTINDNLLFVLKATGWKDKGEMQTRIEEV
;
A
#
# COMPACT_ATOMS: atom_id res chain seq x y z
N MET A 1 15.06 19.02 3.76
CA MET A 1 13.99 18.77 2.77
C MET A 1 13.35 17.45 3.13
N SER A 2 12.02 17.36 3.20
CA SER A 2 11.34 16.11 3.53
C SER A 2 11.47 15.14 2.35
N ASN A 3 11.82 13.89 2.63
CA ASN A 3 11.77 12.84 1.60
C ASN A 3 10.30 12.60 1.20
N PRO A 4 9.99 12.43 -0.09
CA PRO A 4 8.65 12.11 -0.54
C PRO A 4 8.21 10.75 0.01
N VAL A 5 6.91 10.60 0.27
CA VAL A 5 6.29 9.35 0.75
C VAL A 5 6.23 8.31 -0.36
N LEU A 6 6.01 8.75 -1.60
CA LEU A 6 6.07 7.94 -2.82
C LEU A 6 6.92 8.67 -3.84
N LYS A 7 7.83 7.95 -4.48
CA LYS A 7 8.57 8.42 -5.65
C LYS A 7 8.68 7.30 -6.66
N LEU A 8 8.22 7.54 -7.87
CA LEU A 8 8.36 6.68 -9.04
C LEU A 8 9.02 7.50 -10.14
N LYS A 9 10.01 6.91 -10.79
CA LYS A 9 10.72 7.52 -11.91
C LYS A 9 10.90 6.50 -13.02
N ASP A 10 10.41 6.85 -14.20
CA ASP A 10 10.49 6.04 -15.43
C ASP A 10 10.05 4.58 -15.22
N VAL A 11 8.98 4.40 -14.43
CA VAL A 11 8.48 3.08 -14.05
C VAL A 11 7.60 2.48 -15.15
N ALA A 12 7.86 1.21 -15.47
CA ALA A 12 6.98 0.37 -16.27
C ALA A 12 6.34 -0.70 -15.38
N ILE A 13 5.01 -0.84 -15.48
CA ILE A 13 4.21 -1.77 -14.66
C ILE A 13 3.67 -2.86 -15.57
N TYR A 14 3.95 -4.10 -15.19
CA TYR A 14 3.53 -5.29 -15.91
C TYR A 14 2.51 -6.09 -15.08
N GLN A 15 1.55 -6.72 -15.76
CA GLN A 15 0.62 -7.66 -15.13
C GLN A 15 0.42 -8.86 -16.06
N GLY A 16 0.76 -10.05 -15.57
CA GLY A 16 0.71 -11.28 -16.37
C GLY A 16 1.60 -11.22 -17.63
N GLY A 17 2.74 -10.50 -17.55
CA GLY A 17 3.66 -10.30 -18.67
C GLY A 17 3.27 -9.18 -19.65
N SER A 18 2.06 -8.62 -19.55
CA SER A 18 1.62 -7.50 -20.38
C SER A 18 2.00 -6.16 -19.74
N LEU A 19 2.55 -5.24 -20.55
CA LEU A 19 2.79 -3.86 -20.14
C LEU A 19 1.45 -3.13 -19.93
N VAL A 20 1.19 -2.67 -18.72
CA VAL A 20 -0.05 -2.00 -18.32
C VAL A 20 0.14 -0.48 -18.27
N LEU A 21 1.23 -0.03 -17.69
CA LEU A 21 1.61 1.38 -17.61
C LEU A 21 3.08 1.53 -18.00
N SER A 22 3.41 2.58 -18.72
CA SER A 22 4.78 2.92 -19.14
C SER A 22 5.12 4.34 -18.72
N GLU A 23 6.42 4.59 -18.51
CA GLU A 23 6.99 5.93 -18.24
C GLU A 23 6.31 6.65 -17.06
N VAL A 24 5.93 5.90 -16.01
CA VAL A 24 5.24 6.45 -14.84
C VAL A 24 6.23 7.25 -14.00
N ASN A 25 5.95 8.54 -13.88
CA ASN A 25 6.71 9.50 -13.09
C ASN A 25 5.75 10.19 -12.10
N VAL A 26 5.93 9.91 -10.80
CA VAL A 26 5.04 10.40 -9.73
C VAL A 26 5.84 10.69 -8.47
N GLU A 27 5.56 11.82 -7.83
CA GLU A 27 6.08 12.14 -6.51
C GLU A 27 4.89 12.57 -5.62
N VAL A 28 4.79 11.99 -4.43
CA VAL A 28 3.76 12.32 -3.42
C VAL A 28 4.45 12.62 -2.11
N ASN A 29 4.16 13.78 -1.54
CA ASN A 29 4.73 14.25 -0.29
C ASN A 29 3.82 13.94 0.91
N LYS A 30 4.40 14.03 2.10
CA LYS A 30 3.65 13.83 3.34
C LYS A 30 2.58 14.91 3.48
N GLY A 31 1.33 14.48 3.65
CA GLY A 31 0.17 15.36 3.80
C GLY A 31 -0.58 15.64 2.50
N ASP A 32 -0.06 15.17 1.36
CA ASP A 32 -0.76 15.30 0.09
C ASP A 32 -2.03 14.44 0.07
N PHE A 33 -3.07 14.98 -0.56
CA PHE A 33 -4.31 14.27 -0.82
C PHE A 33 -4.53 14.17 -2.33
N VAL A 34 -4.23 12.98 -2.87
CA VAL A 34 -4.08 12.75 -4.32
C VAL A 34 -5.21 11.86 -4.84
N TYR A 35 -5.72 12.21 -6.03
CA TYR A 35 -6.69 11.41 -6.77
C TYR A 35 -6.07 10.85 -8.04
N LEU A 36 -6.27 9.54 -8.28
CA LEU A 36 -5.91 8.88 -9.54
C LEU A 36 -7.18 8.52 -10.31
N ILE A 37 -7.39 9.17 -11.45
CA ILE A 37 -8.60 9.02 -12.28
C ILE A 37 -8.22 8.46 -13.65
N GLY A 38 -9.09 7.63 -14.22
CA GLY A 38 -8.91 7.06 -15.55
C GLY A 38 -10.01 6.05 -15.88
N LYS A 39 -10.18 5.71 -17.16
CA LYS A 39 -11.20 4.74 -17.63
C LYS A 39 -11.04 3.36 -16.96
N THR A 40 -12.09 2.55 -16.91
CA THR A 40 -11.95 1.15 -16.50
C THR A 40 -10.91 0.43 -17.35
N GLY A 41 -10.04 -0.38 -16.74
CA GLY A 41 -8.95 -1.06 -17.44
C GLY A 41 -7.69 -0.23 -17.70
N SER A 42 -7.66 1.06 -17.33
CA SER A 42 -6.47 1.93 -17.52
C SER A 42 -5.26 1.64 -16.61
N GLY A 43 -5.25 0.52 -15.88
CA GLY A 43 -4.10 0.15 -15.04
C GLY A 43 -4.06 0.76 -13.64
N LYS A 44 -5.08 1.53 -13.21
CA LYS A 44 -5.13 2.10 -11.84
C LYS A 44 -4.95 1.06 -10.73
N SER A 45 -5.61 -0.09 -10.84
CA SER A 45 -5.48 -1.16 -9.85
C SER A 45 -4.07 -1.76 -9.88
N SER A 46 -3.46 -1.89 -11.05
CA SER A 46 -2.09 -2.39 -11.21
C SER A 46 -1.07 -1.40 -10.63
N PHE A 47 -1.30 -0.09 -10.80
CA PHE A 47 -0.54 0.96 -10.13
C PHE A 47 -0.61 0.79 -8.61
N MET A 48 -1.80 0.73 -8.03
CA MET A 48 -1.98 0.55 -6.59
C MET A 48 -1.32 -0.75 -6.09
N LYS A 49 -1.50 -1.87 -6.81
CA LYS A 49 -0.88 -3.17 -6.51
C LYS A 49 0.64 -3.12 -6.47
N THR A 50 1.25 -2.33 -7.34
CA THR A 50 2.71 -2.13 -7.36
C THR A 50 3.17 -1.43 -6.08
N LEU A 51 2.40 -0.45 -5.57
CA LEU A 51 2.75 0.30 -4.36
C LEU A 51 2.78 -0.56 -3.08
N TYR A 52 1.93 -1.57 -2.96
CA TYR A 52 1.93 -2.50 -1.82
C TYR A 52 2.58 -3.86 -2.13
N ALA A 53 3.37 -3.92 -3.21
CA ALA A 53 4.12 -5.08 -3.66
C ALA A 53 3.27 -6.35 -3.85
N ASP A 54 2.09 -6.21 -4.46
CA ASP A 54 1.32 -7.32 -5.04
C ASP A 54 1.68 -7.53 -6.52
N LEU A 55 2.17 -6.48 -7.18
CA LEU A 55 2.92 -6.60 -8.43
C LEU A 55 4.36 -6.15 -8.16
N GLU A 56 5.32 -6.93 -8.64
CA GLU A 56 6.74 -6.61 -8.53
C GLU A 56 7.12 -5.48 -9.48
N LEU A 57 7.96 -4.56 -9.00
CA LEU A 57 8.53 -3.50 -9.82
C LEU A 57 9.85 -3.97 -10.45
N THR A 58 9.82 -4.27 -11.75
CA THR A 58 10.99 -4.80 -12.47
C THR A 58 11.78 -3.70 -13.22
N GLU A 59 11.13 -2.59 -13.56
CA GLU A 59 11.69 -1.53 -14.41
C GLU A 59 11.48 -0.13 -13.81
N GLY A 60 12.44 0.77 -14.06
CA GLY A 60 12.48 2.11 -13.46
C GLY A 60 13.06 2.13 -12.05
N GLU A 61 12.76 3.21 -11.32
CA GLU A 61 13.13 3.43 -9.92
C GLU A 61 11.85 3.75 -9.12
N GLY A 62 11.65 3.08 -7.98
CA GLY A 62 10.46 3.28 -7.17
C GLY A 62 10.71 3.10 -5.68
N SER A 63 10.21 4.02 -4.87
CA SER A 63 10.26 3.95 -3.41
C SER A 63 8.96 4.42 -2.78
N ILE A 64 8.55 3.78 -1.69
CA ILE A 64 7.37 4.15 -0.92
C ILE A 64 7.57 3.86 0.57
N VAL A 65 7.17 4.79 1.45
CA VAL A 65 7.24 4.66 2.92
C VAL A 65 8.58 4.08 3.45
N ASP A 66 9.69 4.60 2.91
CA ASP A 66 11.08 4.21 3.20
C ASP A 66 11.53 2.84 2.65
N PHE A 67 10.73 2.21 1.80
CA PHE A 67 11.11 0.97 1.10
C PHE A 67 11.42 1.26 -0.37
N ASP A 68 12.53 0.70 -0.86
CA ASP A 68 12.82 0.62 -2.29
C ASP A 68 12.06 -0.58 -2.87
N LEU A 69 11.16 -0.33 -3.84
CA LEU A 69 10.28 -1.34 -4.42
C LEU A 69 11.01 -2.28 -5.38
N LYS A 70 12.12 -1.84 -6.00
CA LYS A 70 12.88 -2.63 -6.98
C LYS A 70 13.78 -3.66 -6.32
N THR A 71 14.30 -3.32 -5.14
CA THR A 71 15.19 -4.19 -4.36
C THR A 71 14.47 -4.87 -3.19
N LEU A 72 13.14 -4.69 -3.08
CA LEU A 72 12.32 -5.23 -2.01
C LEU A 72 12.36 -6.76 -2.01
N LYS A 73 12.76 -7.34 -0.88
CA LYS A 73 12.75 -8.80 -0.71
C LYS A 73 11.39 -9.25 -0.20
N GLU A 74 10.99 -10.46 -0.57
CA GLU A 74 9.70 -11.04 -0.17
C GLU A 74 9.47 -11.01 1.35
N LYS A 75 10.52 -11.30 2.14
CA LYS A 75 10.49 -11.24 3.60
C LYS A 75 10.21 -9.85 4.18
N ASP A 76 10.47 -8.79 3.42
CA ASP A 76 10.33 -7.40 3.85
C ASP A 76 8.94 -6.82 3.45
N ILE A 77 8.22 -7.48 2.53
CA ILE A 77 6.87 -7.10 2.08
C ILE A 77 5.87 -6.95 3.25
N PRO A 78 5.81 -7.85 4.26
CA PRO A 78 4.90 -7.66 5.38
C PRO A 78 5.16 -6.37 6.17
N PHE A 79 6.42 -5.93 6.25
CA PHE A 79 6.79 -4.70 6.97
C PHE A 79 6.42 -3.44 6.18
N LEU A 80 6.56 -3.47 4.85
CA LEU A 80 6.00 -2.45 3.97
C LEU A 80 4.48 -2.34 4.17
N ARG A 81 3.76 -3.46 4.09
CA ARG A 81 2.29 -3.49 4.20
C ARG A 81 1.78 -3.00 5.57
N ARG A 82 2.56 -3.14 6.64
CA ARG A 82 2.22 -2.56 7.97
C ARG A 82 2.31 -1.03 8.01
N LYS A 83 3.03 -0.40 7.09
CA LYS A 83 3.09 1.07 6.96
C LYS A 83 2.02 1.64 6.01
N LEU A 84 1.26 0.80 5.32
CA LEU A 84 0.24 1.21 4.35
C LEU A 84 -1.16 0.80 4.81
N GLY A 85 -2.05 1.78 4.98
CA GLY A 85 -3.48 1.53 5.11
C GLY A 85 -4.13 1.40 3.74
N VAL A 86 -4.74 0.24 3.43
CA VAL A 86 -5.38 -0.02 2.14
C VAL A 86 -6.83 -0.42 2.35
N VAL A 87 -7.74 0.28 1.67
CA VAL A 87 -9.17 -0.07 1.60
C VAL A 87 -9.47 -0.60 0.21
N PHE A 88 -9.94 -1.85 0.14
CA PHE A 88 -10.26 -2.53 -1.13
C PHE A 88 -11.72 -2.31 -1.51
N GLN A 89 -12.00 -2.30 -2.82
CA GLN A 89 -13.36 -2.13 -3.37
C GLN A 89 -14.34 -3.22 -2.90
N ASP A 90 -13.86 -4.44 -2.69
CA ASP A 90 -14.66 -5.60 -2.32
C ASP A 90 -14.65 -5.91 -0.82
N PHE A 91 -14.20 -4.97 0.02
CA PHE A 91 -14.13 -5.07 1.49
C PHE A 91 -13.54 -6.41 2.00
N LYS A 92 -12.21 -6.45 2.19
CA LYS A 92 -11.49 -7.62 2.71
C LYS A 92 -11.62 -7.78 4.23
N LEU A 93 -12.84 -8.01 4.72
CA LEU A 93 -13.10 -8.32 6.14
C LEU A 93 -12.93 -9.81 6.43
N LEU A 94 -12.46 -10.13 7.63
CA LEU A 94 -12.47 -11.48 8.19
C LEU A 94 -13.89 -11.79 8.66
N THR A 95 -14.56 -12.70 7.96
CA THR A 95 -15.98 -13.02 8.16
C THR A 95 -16.24 -13.96 9.33
N ASP A 96 -15.18 -14.55 9.88
CA ASP A 96 -15.19 -15.46 11.03
C ASP A 96 -15.23 -14.73 12.38
N ARG A 97 -15.28 -13.39 12.39
CA ARG A 97 -15.13 -12.56 13.60
C ARG A 97 -15.91 -11.25 13.52
N THR A 98 -16.03 -10.56 14.65
CA THR A 98 -16.75 -9.29 14.73
C THR A 98 -15.98 -8.13 14.08
N ILE A 99 -16.63 -6.98 13.94
CA ILE A 99 -15.98 -5.74 13.50
C ILE A 99 -14.86 -5.36 14.47
N ASN A 100 -15.12 -5.41 15.78
CA ASN A 100 -14.13 -5.11 16.81
C ASN A 100 -12.91 -6.06 16.70
N ASP A 101 -13.14 -7.36 16.47
CA ASP A 101 -12.06 -8.33 16.29
C ASP A 101 -11.24 -8.11 15.01
N ASN A 102 -11.88 -7.63 13.93
CA ASN A 102 -11.18 -7.21 12.71
C ASN A 102 -10.23 -6.05 13.01
N LEU A 103 -10.67 -5.05 13.78
CA LEU A 103 -9.84 -3.90 14.16
C LEU A 103 -8.71 -4.31 15.12
N LEU A 104 -9.02 -5.11 16.16
CA LEU A 104 -8.02 -5.65 17.08
C LEU A 104 -6.94 -6.47 16.36
N PHE A 105 -7.33 -7.24 15.34
CA PHE A 105 -6.39 -8.02 14.53
C PHE A 105 -5.34 -7.11 13.86
N VAL A 106 -5.77 -6.01 13.26
CA VAL A 106 -4.88 -5.05 12.58
C VAL A 106 -3.95 -4.35 13.58
N LEU A 107 -4.47 -3.91 14.74
CA LEU A 107 -3.66 -3.27 15.78
C LEU A 107 -2.58 -4.22 16.31
N LYS A 108 -2.92 -5.48 16.58
CA LYS A 108 -1.93 -6.50 16.97
C LYS A 108 -0.90 -6.72 15.87
N ALA A 109 -1.31 -6.82 14.60
CA ALA A 109 -0.42 -7.04 13.47
C ALA A 109 0.56 -5.88 13.23
N THR A 110 0.20 -4.66 13.65
CA THR A 110 1.03 -3.45 13.57
C THR A 110 1.88 -3.21 14.83
N GLY A 111 1.83 -4.13 15.80
CA GLY A 111 2.75 -4.16 16.94
C GLY A 111 2.20 -3.59 18.25
N TRP A 112 0.90 -3.27 18.32
CA TRP A 112 0.26 -2.85 19.56
C TRP A 112 0.23 -4.01 20.57
N LYS A 113 0.55 -3.71 21.83
CA LYS A 113 0.65 -4.71 22.92
C LYS A 113 -0.33 -4.44 24.05
N ASP A 114 -0.62 -3.18 24.34
CA ASP A 114 -1.53 -2.81 25.41
C ASP A 114 -2.99 -2.97 24.97
N LYS A 115 -3.74 -3.78 25.72
CA LYS A 115 -5.15 -4.06 25.41
C LYS A 115 -6.06 -2.86 25.66
N GLY A 116 -5.77 -2.06 26.69
CA GLY A 116 -6.53 -0.85 27.00
C GLY A 116 -6.35 0.19 25.91
N GLU A 117 -5.11 0.46 25.51
CA GLU A 117 -4.82 1.42 24.42
C GLU A 117 -5.45 0.98 23.10
N MET A 118 -5.41 -0.32 22.77
CA MET A 118 -6.09 -0.83 21.57
C MET A 118 -7.59 -0.61 21.62
N GLN A 119 -8.23 -0.84 22.77
CA GLN A 119 -9.67 -0.67 22.92
C GLN A 119 -10.06 0.81 22.81
N THR A 120 -9.33 1.71 23.48
CA THR A 120 -9.53 3.15 23.35
C THR A 120 -9.37 3.60 21.90
N ARG A 121 -8.33 3.12 21.21
CA ARG A 121 -8.10 3.47 19.81
C ARG A 121 -9.22 3.00 18.89
N ILE A 122 -9.84 1.86 19.17
CA ILE A 122 -10.98 1.35 18.40
C ILE A 122 -12.22 2.23 18.61
N GLU A 123 -12.43 2.73 19.82
CA GLU A 123 -13.58 3.57 20.17
C GLU A 123 -13.49 4.99 19.59
N GLU A 124 -12.30 5.45 19.19
CA GLU A 124 -12.08 6.75 18.54
C GLU A 124 -12.49 6.80 17.06
N VAL A 125 -12.77 5.65 16.44
CA VAL A 125 -13.05 5.51 15.00
C VAL A 125 -14.51 5.16 14.78
#